data_AF-A0A855F5B2-F1
#
_entry.id   AF-A0A855F5B2-F1
#
_cell.length_a   1.000
_cell.length_b   1.000
_cell.length_c   1.000
_cell.angle_alpha   90.00
_cell.angle_beta   90.00
_cell.angle_gamma   90.00
#
_symmetry.space_group_name_H-M   'P 1'
#
loop_
_entity.id
_entity.type
_entity.pdbx_description
1 polymer ?
#
loop_
_entity_poly.entity_id
_entity_poly.type
_entity_poly.pdbx_seq_one_letter_code
_entity_poly.pdbx_strand_id
1 'polypeptide(L)'
;MAKPDEAYRKLIVESYYPASTSGRKGKVHIRPIHGQWASPSLAVECSKKLSDLKLYPIGSQFEITAKLTDREEGGEYIYSSFRWEFKHIK
;
A
#
# COMPACT_ATOMS: atom_id res chain seq x y z
N MET A 1 -8.00 -12.74 -15.69
CA MET A 1 -8.39 -13.91 -14.84
C MET A 1 -7.64 -13.79 -13.52
N ALA A 2 -8.27 -13.41 -12.41
CA ALA A 2 -7.56 -13.16 -11.14
C ALA A 2 -7.19 -14.48 -10.47
N LYS A 3 -5.90 -14.69 -10.17
CA LYS A 3 -5.41 -15.89 -9.48
C LYS A 3 -6.28 -16.21 -8.24
N PRO A 4 -6.64 -17.49 -8.04
CA PRO A 4 -7.36 -17.89 -6.84
C PRO A 4 -6.42 -17.79 -5.63
N ASP A 5 -6.95 -17.25 -4.54
CA ASP A 5 -6.53 -17.64 -3.18
C ASP A 5 -5.15 -17.20 -2.65
N GLU A 6 -4.69 -15.98 -2.94
CA GLU A 6 -3.79 -15.36 -1.96
C GLU A 6 -4.60 -14.85 -0.78
N ALA A 7 -4.40 -15.51 0.36
CA ALA A 7 -5.04 -15.15 1.61
C ALA A 7 -4.72 -13.69 1.94
N TYR A 8 -5.76 -12.98 2.36
CA TYR A 8 -5.60 -11.64 2.86
C TYR A 8 -4.82 -11.67 4.17
N ARG A 9 -3.70 -10.97 4.19
CA ARG A 9 -2.77 -10.92 5.32
C ARG A 9 -2.62 -9.49 5.79
N LYS A 10 -2.32 -9.37 7.07
CA LYS A 10 -1.97 -8.07 7.66
C LYS A 10 -0.63 -7.63 7.07
N LEU A 11 -0.58 -6.39 6.62
CA LEU A 11 0.61 -5.76 6.09
C LEU A 11 0.75 -4.39 6.72
N ILE A 12 1.92 -4.10 7.27
CA ILE A 12 2.23 -2.75 7.74
C ILE A 12 2.82 -1.97 6.58
N VAL A 13 2.22 -0.80 6.34
CA VAL A 13 2.61 0.13 5.31
C VAL A 13 2.93 1.49 5.92
N GLU A 14 3.75 2.27 5.24
CA GLU A 14 4.20 3.59 5.65
C GLU A 14 3.96 4.61 4.54
N SER A 15 3.58 5.83 4.93
CA SER A 15 3.49 6.97 4.03
C SER A 15 4.89 7.58 3.78
N TYR A 16 5.26 7.74 2.51
CA TYR A 16 6.56 8.28 2.10
C TYR A 16 6.44 9.26 0.92
N TYR A 17 7.42 10.16 0.83
CA TYR A 17 7.58 11.04 -0.33
C TYR A 17 8.35 10.29 -1.43
N PRO A 18 7.74 10.04 -2.61
CA PRO A 18 8.49 9.52 -3.74
C PRO A 18 9.53 10.54 -4.18
N ALA A 19 10.75 10.08 -4.47
CA ALA A 19 11.85 10.95 -4.92
C ALA A 19 11.57 11.61 -6.29
N SER A 20 10.68 11.01 -7.09
CA SER A 20 10.21 11.60 -8.34
C SER A 20 8.72 11.37 -8.51
N THR A 21 7.97 12.46 -8.71
CA THR A 21 6.53 12.44 -8.99
C THR A 21 6.23 12.36 -10.49
N SER A 22 7.18 11.93 -11.34
CA SER A 22 7.04 11.83 -12.81
C SER A 22 5.68 11.27 -13.26
N GLY A 23 4.71 12.17 -13.45
CA GLY A 23 3.34 11.86 -13.88
C GLY A 23 2.42 11.16 -12.86
N ARG A 24 2.85 10.87 -11.62
CA ARG A 24 2.00 10.18 -10.63
C ARG A 24 1.20 11.19 -9.80
N LYS A 25 -0.13 11.05 -9.82
CA LYS A 25 -1.05 11.92 -9.05
C LYS A 25 -0.98 11.58 -7.56
N GLY A 26 -0.24 12.38 -6.81
CA GLY A 26 -0.17 12.30 -5.34
C GLY A 26 1.20 12.71 -4.84
N LYS A 27 1.26 13.62 -3.86
CA LYS A 27 2.52 13.98 -3.20
C LYS A 27 3.02 12.87 -2.28
N VAL A 28 2.09 12.04 -1.77
CA VAL A 28 2.39 10.98 -0.80
C VAL A 28 2.03 9.65 -1.41
N HIS A 29 2.95 8.70 -1.24
CA HIS A 29 2.77 7.33 -1.65
C HIS A 29 2.82 6.42 -0.43
N ILE A 30 2.21 5.26 -0.54
CA ILE A 30 2.21 4.24 0.50
C ILE A 30 3.08 3.08 0.02
N ARG A 31 4.00 2.63 0.88
CA ARG A 31 4.86 1.46 0.63
C ARG A 31 4.81 0.49 1.80
N PRO A 32 5.02 -0.82 1.59
CA PRO A 32 5.26 -1.76 2.68
C PRO A 32 6.51 -1.36 3.47
N ILE A 33 6.49 -1.55 4.79
CA ILE A 33 7.71 -1.38 5.60
C ILE A 33 8.69 -2.53 5.33
N HIS A 34 9.99 -2.26 5.51
CA HIS A 34 11.00 -3.31 5.47
C HIS A 34 10.73 -4.37 6.56
N GLY A 35 10.91 -5.65 6.21
CA GLY A 35 10.70 -6.78 7.12
C GLY A 35 9.29 -7.38 7.08
N GLN A 36 8.40 -6.85 6.23
CA GLN A 36 7.12 -7.49 5.95
C GLN A 36 7.22 -8.56 4.85
N TRP A 37 6.12 -9.30 4.68
CA TRP A 37 5.99 -10.30 3.61
C TRP A 37 5.95 -9.68 2.20
N ALA A 38 5.64 -8.39 2.08
CA ALA A 38 5.65 -7.67 0.81
C ALA A 38 6.91 -6.81 0.67
N SER A 39 7.50 -6.81 -0.52
CA SER A 39 8.64 -5.97 -0.82
C SER A 39 8.28 -4.48 -0.83
N PRO A 40 9.12 -3.60 -0.26
CA PRO A 40 8.91 -2.14 -0.22
C PRO A 40 8.85 -1.49 -1.61
N SER A 41 9.42 -2.16 -2.62
CA SER A 41 9.40 -1.75 -4.02
C SER A 41 8.05 -2.01 -4.70
N LEU A 42 7.16 -2.80 -4.09
CA LEU A 42 5.84 -3.11 -4.65
C LEU A 42 4.89 -1.93 -4.44
N ALA A 43 4.09 -1.66 -5.46
CA ALA A 43 3.04 -0.66 -5.36
C ALA A 43 1.89 -1.20 -4.51
N VAL A 44 1.42 -0.40 -3.55
CA VAL A 44 0.27 -0.73 -2.70
C VAL A 44 -0.93 0.06 -3.16
N GLU A 45 -1.93 -0.65 -3.68
CA GLU A 45 -3.24 -0.09 -3.95
C GLU A 45 -4.06 -0.12 -2.66
N CYS A 46 -4.28 1.05 -2.07
CA CYS A 46 -5.01 1.22 -0.83
C CYS A 46 -5.91 2.47 -0.88
N SER A 47 -6.67 2.69 0.20
CA SER A 47 -7.54 3.86 0.31
C SER A 47 -6.72 5.16 0.30
N LYS A 48 -7.18 6.16 -0.47
CA LYS A 48 -6.56 7.50 -0.53
C LYS A 48 -6.46 8.19 0.83
N LYS A 49 -7.28 7.76 1.80
CA LYS A 49 -7.24 8.25 3.19
C LYS A 49 -5.87 8.07 3.84
N LEU A 50 -5.15 6.99 3.55
CA LEU A 50 -3.82 6.73 4.14
C LEU A 50 -2.75 7.68 3.57
N SER A 51 -2.90 8.06 2.30
CA SER A 51 -2.04 9.04 1.63
C SER A 51 -2.50 10.49 1.84
N ASP A 52 -3.53 10.73 2.65
CA ASP A 52 -4.08 12.06 2.88
C ASP A 52 -3.31 12.77 4.02
N LEU A 53 -2.47 13.72 3.64
CA LEU A 53 -1.69 14.55 4.58
C LEU A 53 -2.56 15.40 5.52
N LYS A 54 -3.85 15.60 5.22
CA LYS A 54 -4.77 16.30 6.14
C LYS A 54 -5.23 15.40 7.28
N LEU A 55 -5.20 14.08 7.10
CA LEU A 55 -5.60 13.10 8.10
C LEU A 55 -4.40 12.55 8.86
N TYR A 56 -3.34 12.20 8.14
CA TYR A 56 -2.16 11.58 8.73
C TYR A 56 -0.87 12.23 8.21
N PRO A 57 0.09 12.55 9.09
CA PRO A 57 1.37 13.08 8.66
C PRO A 57 2.19 12.07 7.85
N ILE A 58 3.22 12.57 7.18
CA ILE A 58 4.17 11.71 6.47
C ILE A 58 5.00 10.88 7.46
N GLY A 59 5.32 9.64 7.11
CA GLY A 59 6.00 8.69 7.99
C GLY A 59 5.05 7.95 8.94
N SER A 60 3.74 8.17 8.80
CA SER A 60 2.74 7.41 9.52
C SER A 60 2.68 5.97 9.03
N GLN A 61 2.45 5.05 9.97
CA GLN A 61 2.39 3.61 9.73
C GLN A 61 0.97 3.08 9.94
N PHE A 62 0.53 2.22 9.03
CA PHE A 62 -0.81 1.64 9.05
C PHE A 62 -0.72 0.12 8.87
N GLU A 63 -1.42 -0.62 9.72
CA GLU A 63 -1.72 -2.02 9.46
C GLU A 63 -2.98 -2.08 8.58
N ILE A 64 -2.80 -2.58 7.36
CA ILE A 64 -3.88 -2.83 6.41
C ILE A 64 -3.99 -4.32 6.15
N THR A 65 -5.19 -4.77 5.80
CA THR A 65 -5.37 -6.13 5.29
C THR A 65 -5.21 -6.08 3.77
N ALA A 66 -4.22 -6.79 3.25
CA ALA A 66 -3.93 -6.78 1.82
C ALA A 66 -3.53 -8.16 1.32
N LYS A 67 -3.53 -8.35 0.01
CA LYS A 67 -3.02 -9.55 -0.63
C LYS A 67 -2.03 -9.19 -1.72
N LEU A 68 -1.10 -10.08 -1.98
CA LEU A 68 -0.26 -10.02 -3.17
C LEU A 68 -1.11 -10.42 -4.38
N THR A 69 -0.93 -9.70 -5.48
CA THR A 69 -1.63 -9.98 -6.73
C THR A 69 -0.76 -9.56 -7.89
N ASP A 70 -0.84 -10.30 -8.97
CA ASP A 70 -0.08 -10.03 -10.19
C ASP A 70 -0.92 -9.24 -11.18
N ARG A 71 -0.26 -8.38 -11.94
CA ARG A 71 -0.81 -7.73 -13.14
C ARG A 71 -0.66 -8.67 -14.32
N GLU A 72 -1.65 -8.65 -15.22
CA GLU A 72 -1.64 -9.43 -16.45
C GLU A 72 -0.42 -9.11 -17.37
N GLU A 73 0.22 -7.95 -17.18
CA GLU A 73 1.41 -7.50 -17.94
C GLU A 73 2.76 -7.84 -17.25
N GLY A 74 2.78 -8.67 -16.19
CA GLY A 74 4.02 -9.16 -15.60
C GLY A 74 4.62 -8.26 -14.50
N GLY A 75 3.81 -7.92 -13.49
CA GLY A 75 4.31 -7.24 -12.30
C GLY A 75 3.43 -7.46 -11.08
N GLU A 76 4.06 -7.66 -9.93
CA GLU A 76 3.36 -7.86 -8.65
C GLU A 76 2.94 -6.52 -8.03
N TYR A 77 1.79 -6.50 -7.40
CA TYR A 77 1.31 -5.38 -6.60
C TYR A 77 0.52 -5.87 -5.40
N ILE A 78 0.41 -5.00 -4.41
CA ILE A 78 -0.37 -5.27 -3.22
C ILE A 78 -1.75 -4.65 -3.41
N TYR A 79 -2.79 -5.47 -3.26
CA TYR A 79 -4.17 -5.01 -3.31
C TYR A 79 -4.79 -5.01 -1.92
N SER A 80 -5.26 -3.85 -1.49
CA SER A 80 -6.04 -3.66 -0.27
C SER A 80 -7.37 -3.00 -0.63
N SER A 81 -8.47 -3.60 -0.19
CA SER A 81 -9.78 -2.98 -0.40
C SER A 81 -9.88 -1.67 0.38
N PHE A 82 -10.33 -0.60 -0.27
CA PHE A 82 -10.53 0.71 0.37
C PHE A 82 -11.67 0.73 1.39
N ARG A 83 -12.54 -0.30 1.37
CA ARG A 83 -13.66 -0.48 2.30
C ARG A 83 -13.22 -1.09 3.63
N TRP A 84 -12.02 -1.66 3.68
CA TRP A 84 -11.54 -2.34 4.86
C TRP A 84 -11.00 -1.36 5.88
N GLU A 85 -11.21 -1.73 7.14
CA GLU A 85 -10.65 -1.01 8.26
C GLU A 85 -9.13 -1.17 8.27
N PHE A 86 -8.46 -0.09 8.58
CA PHE A 86 -7.02 -0.03 8.74
C PHE A 86 -6.73 0.51 10.13
N LYS A 87 -5.64 0.05 10.73
CA LYS A 87 -5.22 0.48 12.06
C LYS A 87 -4.01 1.40 11.93
N HIS A 88 -4.14 2.63 12.38
CA HIS A 88 -3.02 3.55 12.52
C HIS A 88 -2.16 3.11 13.71
N ILE A 89 -0.86 2.90 13.47
CA ILE A 89 0.11 2.45 14.47
C ILE A 89 0.90 3.64 15.02
N LYS A 90 1.34 4.54 14.13
CA LYS A 90 2.30 5.61 14.42
C LYS A 90 2.04 6.77 13.48
#